data_AF-A0A1V1V2C8-F1
#
_entry.id   AF-A0A1V1V2C8-F1
#
_cell.length_a   1.000
_cell.length_b   1.000
_cell.length_c   1.000
_cell.angle_alpha   90.00
_cell.angle_beta   90.00
_cell.angle_gamma   90.00
#
_symmetry.space_group_name_H-M   'P 1'
#
loop_
_entity.id
_entity.type
_entity.pdbx_description
1 polymer ?
#
loop_
_entity_poly.entity_id
_entity_poly.type
_entity_poly.pdbx_seq_one_letter_code
_entity_poly.pdbx_strand_id
1 'polypeptide(L)' 'MQALSIAAAGMADARLRFDASARRTAQAPLDNPAEDVVDRIEARTAFKANAAVLRTADDMTGTLLDILA' A
#
# COMPACT_ATOMS: atom_id res chain seq x y z
N MET A 1 14.49 9.21 -5.17
CA MET A 1 14.94 8.00 -4.45
C MET A 1 14.27 7.80 -3.09
N GLN A 2 14.36 8.75 -2.14
CA GLN A 2 13.75 8.59 -0.80
C GLN A 2 12.22 8.36 -0.83
N ALA A 3 11.49 9.09 -1.67
CA ALA A 3 10.03 8.90 -1.82
C ALA A 3 9.66 7.51 -2.37
N LEU A 4 10.45 6.99 -3.33
CA LEU A 4 10.27 5.64 -3.89
C LEU A 4 10.49 4.57 -2.82
N SER A 5 11.57 4.68 -2.04
CA SER A 5 11.85 3.72 -0.96
C SER A 5 10.81 3.77 0.16
N ILE A 6 10.31 4.97 0.52
CA ILE A 6 9.25 5.12 1.53
C ILE A 6 7.94 4.51 1.03
N ALA A 7 7.55 4.82 -0.21
CA ALA A 7 6.35 4.26 -0.83
C ALA A 7 6.43 2.72 -0.93
N ALA A 8 7.59 2.18 -1.34
CA ALA A 8 7.81 0.75 -1.41
C ALA A 8 7.70 0.07 -0.04
N ALA A 9 8.32 0.66 0.99
CA ALA A 9 8.22 0.17 2.36
C ALA A 9 6.78 0.21 2.89
N GLY A 10 6.06 1.30 2.63
CA GLY A 10 4.65 1.45 3.02
C GLY A 10 3.74 0.43 2.32
N MET A 11 3.99 0.11 1.05
CA MET A 11 3.27 -0.96 0.34
C MET A 11 3.56 -2.35 0.94
N ALA A 12 4.80 -2.62 1.33
CA ALA A 12 5.17 -3.89 1.96
C ALA A 12 4.51 -4.06 3.33
N ASP A 13 4.50 -3.02 4.16
CA ASP A 13 3.82 -3.01 5.46
C ASP A 13 2.29 -3.20 5.30
N ALA A 14 1.67 -2.47 4.37
CA ALA A 14 0.24 -2.62 4.07
C ALA A 14 -0.12 -4.05 3.65
N ARG A 15 0.74 -4.70 2.85
CA ARG A 15 0.57 -6.10 2.46
C ARG A 15 0.64 -7.04 3.66
N LEU A 16 1.63 -6.87 4.54
CA LEU A 16 1.77 -7.71 5.75
C LEU A 16 0.54 -7.61 6.66
N ARG A 17 0.00 -6.40 6.85
CA ARG A 17 -1.23 -6.19 7.63
C ARG A 17 -2.45 -6.86 7.01
N PHE A 18 -2.60 -6.75 5.69
CA PHE A 18 -3.66 -7.44 4.95
C PHE A 18 -3.58 -8.96 5.12
N ASP A 19 -2.38 -9.54 4.96
CA ASP A 19 -2.15 -10.98 5.11
C ASP A 19 -2.42 -11.44 6.54
N ALA A 20 -2.08 -10.64 7.55
CA ALA A 20 -2.37 -10.93 8.96
C ALA A 20 -3.88 -10.95 9.24
N SER A 21 -4.63 -9.95 8.78
CA SER A 21 -6.10 -9.93 8.92
C SER A 21 -6.75 -11.11 8.19
N ALA A 22 -6.32 -11.41 6.95
CA ALA A 22 -6.84 -12.55 6.20
C ALA A 22 -6.63 -13.89 6.94
N ARG A 23 -5.47 -14.07 7.59
CA ARG A 23 -5.21 -15.26 8.42
C ARG A 23 -6.11 -15.33 9.65
N ARG A 24 -6.34 -14.20 10.34
CA ARG A 24 -7.27 -14.15 11.49
C ARG A 24 -8.69 -14.49 11.06
N THR A 25 -9.19 -13.89 9.97
CA THR A 25 -10.51 -14.22 9.42
C THR A 25 -10.61 -15.70 9.04
N ALA A 26 -9.54 -16.32 8.53
CA ALA A 26 -9.55 -17.75 8.19
C ALA A 26 -9.57 -18.67 9.42
N GLN A 27 -8.91 -18.27 10.52
CA GLN A 27 -8.82 -19.06 11.75
C GLN A 27 -10.07 -18.92 12.62
N ALA A 28 -10.65 -17.72 12.71
CA ALA A 28 -11.82 -17.43 13.51
C ALA A 28 -12.78 -16.45 12.78
N PRO A 29 -13.51 -16.93 11.75
CA PRO A 29 -14.27 -16.05 10.86
C PRO A 29 -15.38 -15.22 11.52
N LEU A 30 -15.85 -15.65 12.69
CA LEU A 30 -17.00 -15.07 13.39
C LEU A 30 -16.63 -14.25 14.62
N ASP A 31 -15.35 -14.20 15.01
CA ASP A 31 -14.93 -13.53 16.25
C ASP A 31 -15.10 -12.02 16.13
N ASN A 32 -14.53 -11.39 15.08
CA ASN A 32 -14.59 -9.94 14.87
C ASN A 32 -14.66 -9.57 13.37
N PRO A 33 -15.72 -9.97 12.64
CA PRO A 33 -15.79 -9.76 11.19
C PRO A 33 -15.81 -8.29 10.78
N ALA A 34 -16.33 -7.39 11.61
CA ALA A 34 -16.34 -5.96 11.32
C ALA A 34 -14.93 -5.34 11.38
N GLU A 35 -14.14 -5.70 12.40
CA GLU A 35 -12.78 -5.23 12.58
C GLU A 35 -11.87 -5.72 11.44
N ASP A 36 -11.94 -7.01 11.10
CA ASP A 36 -11.18 -7.56 9.97
C ASP A 36 -11.57 -6.96 8.62
N VAL A 37 -12.82 -6.53 8.43
CA VAL A 37 -13.22 -5.78 7.23
C VAL A 37 -12.54 -4.41 7.20
N VAL A 38 -12.54 -3.68 8.32
CA VAL A 38 -11.91 -2.36 8.42
C VAL A 38 -10.40 -2.47 8.17
N ASP A 39 -9.72 -3.41 8.83
CA ASP A 39 -8.28 -3.63 8.66
C ASP A 39 -7.90 -3.88 7.20
N ARG A 40 -8.69 -4.68 6.48
CA ARG A 40 -8.47 -4.92 5.04
C ARG A 40 -8.70 -3.68 4.19
N ILE A 41 -9.71 -2.86 4.52
CA ILE A 41 -9.99 -1.60 3.82
C ILE A 41 -8.86 -0.59 4.04
N GLU A 42 -8.37 -0.48 5.27
CA GLU A 42 -7.25 0.39 5.62
C GLU A 42 -5.97 -0.05 4.91
N ALA A 43 -5.63 -1.33 4.97
CA ALA A 43 -4.48 -1.88 4.27
C ALA A 43 -4.55 -1.63 2.75
N ARG A 44 -5.71 -1.84 2.13
CA ARG A 44 -5.94 -1.52 0.71
C ARG A 44 -5.76 -0.03 0.42
N THR A 45 -6.26 0.83 1.28
CA THR A 45 -6.18 2.29 1.12
C THR A 45 -4.74 2.76 1.25
N ALA A 46 -4.01 2.29 2.25
CA ALA A 46 -2.59 2.57 2.46
C ALA A 46 -1.74 2.10 1.27
N PHE A 47 -1.99 0.90 0.76
CA PHE A 47 -1.30 0.39 -0.43
C PHE A 47 -1.51 1.30 -1.64
N LYS A 48 -2.76 1.69 -1.91
CA LYS A 48 -3.10 2.59 -3.03
C LYS A 48 -2.46 3.96 -2.89
N ALA A 49 -2.44 4.52 -1.67
CA ALA A 49 -1.82 5.81 -1.40
C ALA A 49 -0.32 5.78 -1.73
N ASN A 50 0.40 4.76 -1.27
CA ASN A 50 1.81 4.59 -1.58
C ASN A 50 2.06 4.35 -3.09
N ALA A 51 1.19 3.58 -3.76
CA ALA A 51 1.29 3.38 -5.21
C ALA A 51 1.09 4.68 -6.00
N ALA A 52 0.21 5.57 -5.54
CA ALA A 52 0.02 6.89 -6.15
C ALA A 52 1.29 7.76 -6.00
N VAL A 53 1.91 7.78 -4.81
CA VAL A 53 3.19 8.48 -4.58
C VAL A 53 4.29 7.96 -5.50
N LEU A 54 4.37 6.63 -5.66
CA LEU A 54 5.36 6.01 -6.56
C LEU A 54 5.15 6.46 -8.01
N ARG A 55 3.91 6.47 -8.50
CA ARG A 55 3.58 6.94 -9.85
C ARG A 55 3.95 8.41 -10.05
N THR A 56 3.60 9.28 -9.11
CA THR A 56 3.96 10.70 -9.20
C THR A 56 5.48 10.90 -9.22
N ALA A 57 6.24 10.12 -8.43
CA ALA A 57 7.70 10.19 -8.46
C ALA A 57 8.29 9.75 -9.81
N ASP A 58 7.67 8.76 -10.46
CA ASP A 58 8.04 8.29 -11.80
C ASP A 58 7.73 9.36 -12.86
N ASP A 59 6.51 9.91 -12.85
CA ASP A 59 6.07 10.97 -13.77
C ASP A 59 6.96 12.22 -13.69
N MET A 60 7.33 12.63 -12.48
CA MET A 60 8.27 13.74 -12.26
C MET A 60 9.66 13.44 -12.86
N THR A 61 10.12 12.20 -12.74
CA THR A 61 11.42 11.79 -13.30
C THR A 61 11.36 11.81 -14.83
N GLY A 62 10.29 11.29 -15.43
CA GLY A 62 10.06 11.36 -16.88
C GLY A 62 10.02 12.79 -17.39
N THR A 63 9.29 13.68 -16.72
CA THR A 63 9.21 15.10 -17.11
C THR A 63 10.58 15.78 -17.11
N LEU A 64 11.46 15.45 -16.16
CA LEU A 64 12.83 15.97 -16.15
C LEU A 64 13.69 15.43 -17.29
N LEU A 65 13.50 14.16 -17.68
CA LEU A 65 14.20 13.56 -18.81
C LEU A 65 13.73 14.17 -20.14
N ASP A 66 12.43 14.41 -20.30
CA ASP A 66 11.86 15.03 -21.51
C ASP A 66 12.36 16.46 -21.75
N ILE A 67 12.68 17.21 -20.68
CA ILE A 67 13.27 18.56 -20.81
C ILE A 67 14.72 18.50 -21.33
N LEU A 68 15.44 17.41 -21.07
CA LEU A 68 16.85 17.25 -21.48
C LEU A 68 17.01 16.76 -22.92
N ALA A 69 15.99 16.08 -23.47
CA ALA A 69 15.97 15.55 -24.83
C ALA A 69 15.70 16.63 -25.88
#